data_AF-A0A3A8I8I2-F1
#
_entry.id   AF-A0A3A8I8I2-F1
#
_cell.length_a   1.000
_cell.length_b   1.000
_cell.length_c   1.000
_cell.angle_alpha   90.00
_cell.angle_beta   90.00
_cell.angle_gamma   90.00
#
_symmetry.space_group_name_H-M   'P 1'
#
loop_
_entity.id
_entity.type
_entity.pdbx_description
1 polymer ?
#
loop_
_entity_poly.entity_id
_entity_poly.type
_entity_poly.pdbx_seq_one_letter_code
_entity_poly.pdbx_strand_id
1 'polypeptide(L)'
;MSDRYYVGAYWVARHESDASCARRAERLFESLGHLEPTWRQWNATGRTSKKAQSRWFQTHQASFLELFARKKNRIGDGFSYWLWTGGPSRDEAIAVNGFCGSADAVPTSVCVVDPPHRGEVAERVLTAPVLREVLLSAVRSWEPAWGVVASQQYRDEVSPSSGDVGTFVGWMTYFSRQWGDVPPLPAPVRVEPVDDLGTLVILTEERFTVTNPEHVRLATEVHQVLDAAGLLRDL
;
A
#
# COMPACT_ATOMS: atom_id res chain seq x y z
N MET A 1 -11.47 -18.41 8.85
CA MET A 1 -10.28 -18.15 8.00
C MET A 1 -9.63 -16.88 8.51
N SER A 2 -8.30 -16.82 8.63
CA SER A 2 -7.63 -15.57 9.00
C SER A 2 -7.74 -14.59 7.84
N ASP A 3 -8.16 -13.36 8.13
CA ASP A 3 -8.30 -12.30 7.14
C ASP A 3 -6.93 -11.79 6.65
N ARG A 4 -6.85 -11.36 5.40
CA ARG A 4 -5.63 -10.85 4.77
C ARG A 4 -5.73 -9.35 4.64
N TYR A 5 -4.64 -8.66 4.97
CA TYR A 5 -4.57 -7.20 4.93
C TYR A 5 -3.55 -6.80 3.90
N TYR A 6 -3.73 -5.63 3.30
CA TYR A 6 -2.74 -5.01 2.44
C TYR A 6 -2.72 -3.50 2.67
N VAL A 7 -1.61 -2.89 2.30
CA VAL A 7 -1.47 -1.45 2.19
C VAL A 7 -1.30 -1.09 0.73
N GLY A 8 -2.16 -0.23 0.21
CA GLY A 8 -2.09 0.26 -1.16
C GLY A 8 -1.90 1.77 -1.19
N ALA A 9 -1.06 2.26 -2.09
CA ALA A 9 -0.91 3.67 -2.41
C ALA A 9 -1.02 3.82 -3.92
N TYR A 10 -1.92 4.68 -4.39
CA TYR A 10 -2.32 4.77 -5.79
C TYR A 10 -2.32 6.22 -6.27
N TRP A 11 -1.87 6.43 -7.50
CA TRP A 11 -1.86 7.74 -8.13
C TRP A 11 -2.10 7.64 -9.63
N VAL A 12 -2.65 8.73 -10.17
CA VAL A 12 -2.84 8.93 -11.60
C VAL A 12 -1.50 9.03 -12.34
N ALA A 13 -1.57 9.05 -13.67
CA ALA A 13 -0.43 9.28 -14.55
C ALA A 13 0.54 10.35 -14.01
N ARG A 14 1.76 9.93 -13.70
CA ARG A 14 2.85 10.81 -13.26
C ARG A 14 4.15 10.31 -13.89
N HIS A 15 4.50 10.95 -15.00
CA HIS A 15 5.77 10.66 -15.66
C HIS A 15 6.94 11.00 -14.75
N GLU A 16 7.81 10.04 -14.51
CA GLU A 16 9.01 10.19 -13.71
C GLU A 16 10.16 9.43 -14.37
N SER A 17 11.39 9.96 -14.25
CA SER A 17 12.57 9.23 -14.69
C SER A 17 12.79 7.98 -13.84
N ASP A 18 13.48 6.98 -14.42
CA ASP A 18 13.95 5.80 -13.69
C ASP A 18 14.73 6.17 -12.42
N ALA A 19 15.56 7.21 -12.47
CA ALA A 19 16.31 7.72 -11.33
C ALA A 19 15.42 8.29 -10.22
N SER A 20 14.32 8.97 -10.56
CA SER A 20 13.33 9.45 -9.59
C SER A 20 12.58 8.29 -8.94
N CYS A 21 12.05 7.37 -9.76
CA CYS A 21 11.37 6.17 -9.29
C CYS A 21 12.27 5.31 -8.39
N ALA A 22 13.54 5.14 -8.77
CA ALA A 22 14.51 4.37 -8.00
C ALA A 22 14.78 5.01 -6.63
N ARG A 23 14.86 6.34 -6.56
CA ARG A 23 15.06 7.09 -5.30
C ARG A 23 13.83 7.01 -4.40
N ARG A 24 12.62 7.11 -4.96
CA ARG A 24 11.37 6.95 -4.22
C ARG A 24 11.23 5.52 -3.66
N ALA A 25 11.56 4.51 -4.47
CA ALA A 25 11.57 3.13 -4.03
C ALA A 25 12.59 2.91 -2.89
N GLU A 26 13.84 3.35 -3.04
CA GLU A 26 14.86 3.26 -1.98
C GLU A 26 14.37 3.83 -0.64
N ARG A 27 13.80 5.04 -0.64
CA ARG A 27 13.24 5.68 0.57
C ARG A 27 12.14 4.85 1.23
N LEU A 28 11.26 4.25 0.42
CA LEU A 28 10.21 3.35 0.94
C LEU A 28 10.84 2.15 1.65
N PHE A 29 11.75 1.45 0.98
CA PHE A 29 12.35 0.23 1.54
C PHE A 29 13.24 0.52 2.75
N GLU A 30 13.93 1.65 2.79
CA GLU A 30 14.64 2.14 3.98
C GLU A 30 13.66 2.35 5.15
N SER A 31 12.55 3.05 4.90
CA SER A 31 11.51 3.30 5.92
C SER A 31 10.90 2.00 6.45
N LEU A 32 10.57 1.05 5.58
CA LEU A 32 10.07 -0.27 5.98
C LEU A 32 11.09 -1.03 6.85
N GLY A 33 12.38 -0.95 6.53
CA GLY A 33 13.45 -1.57 7.31
C GLY A 33 13.66 -0.97 8.70
N HIS A 34 13.11 0.22 8.99
CA HIS A 34 13.06 0.81 10.32
C HIS A 34 11.87 0.31 11.15
N LEU A 35 10.77 -0.08 10.52
CA LEU A 35 9.56 -0.55 11.19
C LEU A 35 9.69 -1.98 11.71
N GLU A 36 10.34 -2.86 10.94
CA GLU A 36 10.59 -4.24 11.33
C GLU A 36 11.96 -4.71 10.82
N PRO A 37 12.91 -5.13 11.69
CA PRO A 37 14.26 -5.47 11.28
C PRO A 37 14.36 -6.59 10.22
N THR A 38 13.38 -7.51 10.18
CA THR A 38 13.33 -8.57 9.17
C THR A 38 13.01 -8.04 7.76
N TRP A 39 12.47 -6.82 7.64
CA TRP A 39 12.17 -6.15 6.37
C TRP A 39 13.35 -5.38 5.77
N ARG A 40 14.59 -5.75 6.15
CA ARG A 40 15.83 -5.23 5.53
C ARG A 40 16.40 -6.16 4.47
N GLN A 41 15.96 -7.41 4.44
CA GLN A 41 16.48 -8.43 3.55
C GLN A 41 15.45 -8.74 2.47
N TRP A 42 15.70 -8.26 1.25
CA TRP A 42 14.78 -8.41 0.14
C TRP A 42 15.32 -9.37 -0.91
N ASN A 43 14.43 -10.04 -1.62
CA ASN A 43 14.75 -10.88 -2.77
C ASN A 43 13.97 -10.38 -3.98
N ALA A 44 14.63 -10.33 -5.14
CA ALA A 44 13.95 -10.06 -6.40
C ALA A 44 13.26 -11.32 -6.94
N THR A 45 12.10 -11.16 -7.58
CA THR A 45 11.40 -12.32 -8.18
C THR A 45 12.23 -12.98 -9.30
N GLY A 46 12.51 -14.28 -9.11
CA GLY A 46 13.03 -15.20 -10.11
C GLY A 46 11.94 -16.17 -10.59
N ARG A 47 12.08 -16.75 -11.80
CA ARG A 47 11.09 -17.64 -12.43
C ARG A 47 10.75 -18.93 -11.64
N THR A 48 11.45 -19.25 -10.55
CA THR A 48 11.19 -20.42 -9.70
C THR A 48 11.57 -20.14 -8.23
N SER A 49 10.81 -20.69 -7.26
CA SER A 49 11.04 -20.51 -5.81
C SER A 49 12.47 -20.85 -5.37
N LYS A 50 13.06 -21.91 -5.95
CA LYS A 50 14.45 -22.33 -5.69
C LYS A 50 15.53 -21.36 -6.21
N LYS A 51 15.25 -20.54 -7.23
CA LYS A 51 16.20 -19.53 -7.75
C LYS A 51 15.93 -18.11 -7.22
N ALA A 52 14.72 -17.86 -6.70
CA ALA A 52 14.35 -16.58 -6.10
C ALA A 52 14.92 -16.42 -4.67
N GLN A 53 15.11 -17.52 -3.93
CA GLN A 53 15.67 -17.51 -2.57
C GLN A 53 17.19 -17.21 -2.51
N SER A 54 17.91 -17.20 -3.64
CA SER A 54 19.38 -17.09 -3.67
C SER A 54 19.92 -15.75 -4.21
N ARG A 55 19.07 -14.74 -4.40
CA ARG A 55 19.52 -13.41 -4.87
C ARG A 55 18.94 -12.32 -4.00
N TRP A 56 19.66 -12.05 -2.90
CA TRP A 56 19.46 -10.83 -2.12
C TRP A 56 19.50 -9.62 -3.05
N PHE A 57 18.48 -8.79 -2.91
CA PHE A 57 18.34 -7.53 -3.61
C PHE A 57 18.72 -6.42 -2.64
N GLN A 58 19.71 -5.62 -3.02
CA GLN A 58 20.06 -4.42 -2.28
C GLN A 58 19.03 -3.34 -2.62
N THR A 59 18.39 -2.72 -1.63
CA THR A 59 17.31 -1.75 -1.87
C THR A 59 17.81 -0.33 -2.08
N HIS A 60 19.04 -0.16 -2.59
CA HIS A 60 19.61 1.15 -2.92
C HIS A 60 19.25 1.59 -4.36
N GLN A 61 19.34 2.89 -4.63
CA GLN A 61 18.96 3.49 -5.91
C GLN A 61 19.56 2.75 -7.13
N ALA A 62 20.85 2.42 -7.10
CA ALA A 62 21.53 1.77 -8.22
C ALA A 62 20.95 0.38 -8.56
N SER A 63 20.50 -0.41 -7.56
CA SER A 63 19.88 -1.71 -7.81
C SER A 63 18.49 -1.58 -8.42
N PHE A 64 17.74 -0.52 -8.07
CA PHE A 64 16.47 -0.22 -8.75
C PHE A 64 16.70 0.21 -10.20
N LEU A 65 17.72 1.02 -10.48
CA LEU A 65 18.10 1.37 -11.86
C LEU A 65 18.42 0.11 -12.69
N GLU A 66 19.21 -0.82 -12.14
CA GLU A 66 19.48 -2.12 -12.78
C GLU A 66 18.23 -2.97 -12.95
N LEU A 67 17.29 -2.91 -12.00
CA LEU A 67 16.02 -3.62 -12.08
C LEU A 67 15.17 -3.04 -13.22
N PHE A 68 15.05 -1.72 -13.30
CA PHE A 68 14.26 -0.99 -14.29
C PHE A 68 14.85 -1.02 -15.70
N ALA A 69 16.16 -1.25 -15.83
CA ALA A 69 16.80 -1.51 -17.12
C ALA A 69 16.33 -2.83 -17.78
N ARG A 70 15.77 -3.77 -17.01
CA ARG A 70 15.32 -5.07 -17.53
C ARG A 70 14.00 -4.93 -18.26
N LYS A 71 13.91 -5.45 -19.49
CA LYS A 71 12.68 -5.41 -20.32
C LYS A 71 11.43 -5.91 -19.58
N LYS A 72 11.53 -6.94 -18.75
CA LYS A 72 10.39 -7.50 -17.98
C LYS A 72 9.85 -6.56 -16.88
N ASN A 73 10.64 -5.56 -16.50
CA ASN A 73 10.34 -4.56 -15.48
C ASN A 73 9.94 -3.21 -16.11
N ARG A 74 9.71 -3.18 -17.43
CA ARG A 74 9.20 -2.02 -18.16
C ARG A 74 7.84 -2.35 -18.75
N ILE A 75 6.86 -1.49 -18.52
CA ILE A 75 5.51 -1.61 -19.09
C ILE A 75 5.21 -0.24 -19.71
N GLY A 76 5.17 -0.17 -21.04
CA GLY A 76 5.14 1.11 -21.74
C GLY A 76 6.36 1.97 -21.41
N ASP A 77 6.11 3.19 -20.94
CA ASP A 77 7.10 4.14 -20.42
C ASP A 77 7.36 4.00 -18.91
N GLY A 78 6.58 3.18 -18.20
CA GLY A 78 6.68 2.98 -16.75
C GLY A 78 7.56 1.80 -16.31
N PHE A 79 7.78 1.75 -15.00
CA PHE A 79 8.65 0.78 -14.33
C PHE A 79 7.88 -0.05 -13.32
N SER A 80 8.09 -1.36 -13.34
CA SER A 80 7.51 -2.29 -12.37
C SER A 80 8.58 -2.95 -11.50
N TYR A 81 8.24 -3.19 -10.24
CA TYR A 81 9.08 -3.93 -9.31
C TYR A 81 8.24 -4.86 -8.44
N TRP A 82 8.88 -5.95 -7.98
CA TRP A 82 8.32 -6.87 -7.02
C TRP A 82 9.44 -7.48 -6.21
N LEU A 83 9.50 -7.13 -4.93
CA LEU A 83 10.43 -7.65 -3.93
C LEU A 83 9.65 -8.36 -2.81
N TRP A 84 10.29 -9.30 -2.14
CA TRP A 84 9.72 -9.99 -0.98
C TRP A 84 10.84 -10.44 -0.03
N THR A 85 10.58 -10.58 1.26
CA THR A 85 11.65 -10.89 2.24
C THR A 85 12.14 -12.33 2.19
N GLY A 86 11.41 -13.24 1.54
CA GLY A 86 11.64 -14.66 1.75
C GLY A 86 10.97 -15.14 3.05
N GLY A 87 10.93 -16.46 3.24
CA GLY A 87 10.35 -17.08 4.43
C GLY A 87 10.03 -18.56 4.20
N PRO A 88 9.66 -19.31 5.25
CA PRO A 88 9.25 -20.71 5.15
C PRO A 88 8.03 -20.88 4.24
N SER A 89 7.14 -19.88 4.24
CA SER A 89 5.94 -19.81 3.41
C SER A 89 5.71 -18.39 2.87
N ARG A 90 4.83 -18.26 1.85
CA ARG A 90 4.41 -16.93 1.35
C ARG A 90 3.57 -16.17 2.38
N ASP A 91 2.83 -16.87 3.23
CA ASP A 91 1.97 -16.25 4.24
C ASP A 91 2.77 -15.65 5.42
N GLU A 92 4.05 -15.97 5.54
CA GLU A 92 4.96 -15.44 6.58
C GLU A 92 5.91 -14.34 6.05
N ALA A 93 5.89 -14.07 4.73
CA ALA A 93 6.75 -13.07 4.11
C ALA A 93 5.98 -11.78 3.84
N ILE A 94 6.66 -10.64 3.95
CA ILE A 94 6.18 -9.39 3.34
C ILE A 94 6.54 -9.39 1.85
N ALA A 95 5.63 -8.89 1.03
CA ALA A 95 5.90 -8.57 -0.37
C ALA A 95 5.58 -7.11 -0.66
N VAL A 96 6.39 -6.49 -1.52
CA VAL A 96 6.14 -5.14 -2.02
C VAL A 96 6.24 -5.17 -3.52
N ASN A 97 5.19 -4.70 -4.18
CA ASN A 97 5.14 -4.57 -5.63
C ASN A 97 4.62 -3.19 -6.02
N GLY A 98 5.00 -2.73 -7.20
CA GLY A 98 4.55 -1.44 -7.67
C GLY A 98 4.79 -1.22 -9.15
N PHE A 99 4.09 -0.22 -9.66
CA PHE A 99 4.20 0.31 -11.01
C PHE A 99 4.23 1.85 -10.92
N CYS A 100 5.19 2.48 -11.58
CA CYS A 100 5.44 3.91 -11.43
C CYS A 100 6.10 4.54 -12.67
N GLY A 101 6.08 5.87 -12.73
CA GLY A 101 6.81 6.67 -13.73
C GLY A 101 6.15 6.77 -15.10
N SER A 102 4.96 6.19 -15.27
CA SER A 102 4.23 6.25 -16.53
C SER A 102 3.42 7.55 -16.66
N ALA A 103 3.42 8.12 -17.87
CA ALA A 103 2.51 9.19 -18.28
C ALA A 103 1.12 8.66 -18.67
N ASP A 104 0.97 7.34 -18.85
CA ASP A 104 -0.30 6.72 -19.18
C ASP A 104 -1.13 6.50 -17.93
N ALA A 105 -2.43 6.83 -17.99
CA ALA A 105 -3.36 6.61 -16.88
C ALA A 105 -3.79 5.14 -16.74
N VAL A 106 -3.54 4.32 -17.76
CA VAL A 106 -3.97 2.91 -17.86
C VAL A 106 -2.73 2.06 -18.11
N PRO A 107 -1.77 2.09 -17.16
CA PRO A 107 -2.06 1.59 -15.81
C PRO A 107 -1.98 2.65 -14.70
N THR A 108 -2.90 2.57 -13.74
CA THR A 108 -2.81 3.32 -12.48
C THR A 108 -1.49 3.00 -11.80
N SER A 109 -0.73 4.04 -11.47
CA SER A 109 0.51 3.86 -10.74
C SER A 109 0.20 3.48 -9.29
N VAL A 110 0.97 2.54 -8.77
CA VAL A 110 0.65 1.85 -7.52
C VAL A 110 1.90 1.42 -6.77
N CYS A 111 1.82 1.42 -5.45
CA CYS A 111 2.67 0.65 -4.56
C CYS A 111 1.78 -0.15 -3.60
N VAL A 112 1.89 -1.47 -3.65
CA VAL A 112 1.21 -2.38 -2.71
C VAL A 112 2.25 -3.02 -1.80
N VAL A 113 2.02 -2.90 -0.49
CA VAL A 113 2.70 -3.65 0.55
C VAL A 113 1.74 -4.72 1.07
N ASP A 114 2.14 -5.97 0.91
CA ASP A 114 1.42 -7.16 1.36
C ASP A 114 2.12 -7.68 2.62
N PRO A 115 1.65 -7.31 3.83
CA PRO A 115 2.24 -7.76 5.09
C PRO A 115 2.03 -9.27 5.30
N PRO A 116 2.87 -9.91 6.14
CA PRO A 116 2.68 -11.31 6.48
C PRO A 116 1.31 -11.53 7.13
N HIS A 117 0.68 -12.64 6.78
CA HIS A 117 -0.67 -13.00 7.24
C HIS A 117 -0.65 -13.96 8.43
N ARG A 118 0.49 -14.63 8.67
CA ARG A 118 0.71 -15.60 9.74
C ARG A 118 2.13 -15.51 10.28
N GLY A 119 2.32 -16.13 11.44
CA GLY A 119 3.61 -16.22 12.12
C GLY A 119 3.88 -15.02 13.02
N GLU A 120 5.02 -15.07 13.72
CA GLU A 120 5.35 -14.08 14.76
C GLU A 120 5.46 -12.66 14.22
N VAL A 121 5.93 -12.48 12.98
CA VAL A 121 6.00 -11.16 12.35
C VAL A 121 4.60 -10.60 12.14
N ALA A 122 3.65 -11.42 11.67
CA ALA A 122 2.26 -10.99 11.45
C ALA A 122 1.62 -10.48 12.75
N GLU A 123 1.80 -11.19 13.87
CA GLU A 123 1.26 -10.78 15.18
C GLU A 123 1.84 -9.44 15.66
N ARG A 124 3.09 -9.13 15.31
CA ARG A 124 3.72 -7.83 15.63
C ARG A 124 3.24 -6.69 14.73
N VAL A 125 3.09 -6.96 13.43
CA VAL A 125 2.91 -5.90 12.42
C VAL A 125 1.47 -5.66 12.00
N LEU A 126 0.56 -6.62 12.19
CA LEU A 126 -0.87 -6.46 11.87
C LEU A 126 -1.62 -5.71 12.99
N THR A 127 -1.10 -4.55 13.34
CA THR A 127 -1.65 -3.62 14.33
C THR A 127 -1.85 -2.25 13.69
N ALA A 128 -2.76 -1.44 14.26
CA ALA A 128 -3.05 -0.12 13.73
C ALA A 128 -1.79 0.77 13.65
N PRO A 129 -0.98 0.88 14.73
CA PRO A 129 0.19 1.74 14.71
C PRO A 129 1.21 1.35 13.64
N VAL A 130 1.45 0.04 13.44
CA VAL A 130 2.44 -0.41 12.45
C VAL A 130 1.93 -0.25 11.03
N LEU A 131 0.69 -0.66 10.73
CA LEU A 131 0.13 -0.49 9.37
C LEU A 131 -0.10 0.98 9.01
N ARG A 132 -0.39 1.84 10.00
CA ARG A 132 -0.38 3.30 9.83
C ARG A 132 0.99 3.76 9.34
N GLU A 133 2.08 3.39 10.01
CA GLU A 133 3.42 3.81 9.58
C GLU A 133 3.85 3.20 8.25
N VAL A 134 3.39 1.99 7.91
CA VAL A 134 3.61 1.40 6.58
C VAL A 134 2.92 2.26 5.51
N LEU A 135 1.66 2.64 5.72
CA LEU A 135 0.93 3.52 4.81
C LEU A 135 1.60 4.90 4.72
N LEU A 136 1.98 5.51 5.84
CA LEU A 136 2.66 6.81 5.82
C LEU A 136 4.04 6.74 5.15
N SER A 137 4.76 5.63 5.27
CA SER A 137 6.02 5.41 4.54
C SER A 137 5.79 5.37 3.03
N ALA A 138 4.70 4.72 2.57
CA ALA A 138 4.30 4.73 1.17
C ALA A 138 3.86 6.13 0.73
N VAL A 139 3.07 6.84 1.55
CA VAL A 139 2.60 8.20 1.27
C VAL A 139 3.76 9.18 1.09
N ARG A 140 4.72 9.20 2.03
CA ARG A 140 5.88 10.09 1.98
C ARG A 140 6.84 9.75 0.82
N SER A 141 6.88 8.49 0.41
CA SER A 141 7.77 8.05 -0.68
C SER A 141 7.17 8.29 -2.05
N TRP A 142 5.86 8.09 -2.19
CA TRP A 142 5.18 8.12 -3.49
C TRP A 142 4.25 9.29 -3.71
N GLU A 143 3.89 10.05 -2.66
CA GLU A 143 2.92 11.14 -2.73
C GLU A 143 1.66 10.72 -3.53
N PRO A 144 0.97 9.64 -3.10
CA PRO A 144 -0.14 9.10 -3.83
C PRO A 144 -1.33 10.06 -3.79
N ALA A 145 -2.27 9.88 -4.72
CA ALA A 145 -3.54 10.59 -4.69
C ALA A 145 -4.49 10.02 -3.63
N TRP A 146 -4.48 8.69 -3.48
CA TRP A 146 -5.27 7.92 -2.54
C TRP A 146 -4.46 6.73 -1.98
N GLY A 147 -4.68 6.35 -0.73
CA GLY A 147 -4.03 5.21 -0.12
C GLY A 147 -4.91 4.52 0.92
N VAL A 148 -4.63 3.26 1.22
CA VAL A 148 -5.51 2.44 2.04
C VAL A 148 -4.77 1.36 2.81
N VAL A 149 -5.22 1.08 4.02
CA VAL A 149 -4.99 -0.18 4.73
C VAL A 149 -6.33 -0.91 4.73
N ALA A 150 -6.43 -2.06 4.06
CA ALA A 150 -7.71 -2.77 3.92
C ALA A 150 -7.59 -4.26 4.19
N SER A 151 -8.65 -4.80 4.78
CA SER A 151 -8.98 -6.22 4.71
C SER A 151 -9.34 -6.58 3.27
N GLN A 152 -8.78 -7.67 2.74
CA GLN A 152 -9.12 -8.18 1.42
C GLN A 152 -10.57 -8.67 1.40
N GLN A 153 -11.03 -9.35 2.47
CA GLN A 153 -12.42 -9.82 2.54
C GLN A 153 -13.41 -8.65 2.52
N TYR A 154 -13.16 -7.62 3.32
CA TYR A 154 -14.01 -6.43 3.34
C TYR A 154 -14.00 -5.70 1.99
N ARG A 155 -12.82 -5.52 1.39
CA ARG A 155 -12.70 -4.91 0.06
C ARG A 155 -13.51 -5.69 -0.99
N ASP A 156 -13.40 -7.01 -1.02
CA ASP A 156 -14.11 -7.84 -1.99
C ASP A 156 -15.64 -7.77 -1.79
N GLU A 157 -16.12 -7.51 -0.56
CA GLU A 157 -17.55 -7.31 -0.27
C GLU A 157 -18.07 -5.94 -0.75
N VAL A 158 -17.29 -4.87 -0.58
CA VAL A 158 -17.74 -3.48 -0.85
C VAL A 158 -17.30 -2.93 -2.21
N SER A 159 -16.32 -3.58 -2.85
CA SER A 159 -15.72 -3.22 -4.14
C SER A 159 -15.40 -4.50 -4.91
N PRO A 160 -16.43 -5.20 -5.44
CA PRO A 160 -16.27 -6.49 -6.09
C PRO A 160 -15.56 -6.39 -7.46
N SER A 161 -15.41 -5.18 -8.00
CA SER A 161 -14.70 -4.94 -9.25
C SER A 161 -13.24 -4.56 -8.97
N SER A 162 -12.32 -5.27 -9.62
CA SER A 162 -10.88 -5.08 -9.42
C SER A 162 -10.34 -3.70 -9.87
N GLY A 163 -11.18 -2.86 -10.47
CA GLY A 163 -10.85 -1.52 -10.97
C GLY A 163 -11.29 -0.35 -10.08
N ASP A 164 -12.03 -0.55 -8.99
CA ASP A 164 -12.66 0.57 -8.26
C ASP A 164 -11.73 1.21 -7.21
N VAL A 165 -10.44 1.36 -7.52
CA VAL A 165 -9.48 1.99 -6.61
C VAL A 165 -9.91 3.44 -6.35
N GLY A 166 -9.97 3.83 -5.07
CA GLY A 166 -10.42 5.16 -4.67
C GLY A 166 -11.92 5.24 -4.34
N THR A 167 -12.71 4.19 -4.53
CA THR A 167 -14.18 4.19 -4.31
C THR A 167 -14.62 3.60 -2.97
N PHE A 168 -13.70 3.06 -2.18
CA PHE A 168 -14.01 2.41 -0.92
C PHE A 168 -13.15 2.95 0.21
N VAL A 169 -13.53 2.61 1.43
CA VAL A 169 -12.77 2.93 2.64
C VAL A 169 -12.09 1.67 3.16
N GLY A 170 -10.85 1.79 3.63
CA GLY A 170 -10.20 0.72 4.38
C GLY A 170 -10.40 0.86 5.88
N TRP A 171 -9.68 0.03 6.64
CA TRP A 171 -9.41 0.29 8.05
C TRP A 171 -8.79 1.68 8.24
N MET A 172 -7.89 2.05 7.33
CA MET A 172 -7.33 3.39 7.23
C MET A 172 -7.36 3.84 5.78
N THR A 173 -7.67 5.10 5.54
CA THR A 173 -7.75 5.67 4.19
C THR A 173 -7.09 7.03 4.16
N TYR A 174 -6.11 7.19 3.28
CA TYR A 174 -5.41 8.45 3.04
C TYR A 174 -5.98 9.14 1.80
N PHE A 175 -6.21 10.43 1.92
CA PHE A 175 -6.60 11.33 0.84
C PHE A 175 -5.54 12.40 0.69
N SER A 176 -4.98 12.55 -0.52
CA SER A 176 -4.09 13.69 -0.78
C SER A 176 -4.84 15.01 -0.61
N ARG A 177 -4.13 16.07 -0.25
CA ARG A 177 -4.70 17.43 -0.17
C ARG A 177 -5.32 17.90 -1.49
N GLN A 178 -4.83 17.38 -2.62
CA GLN A 178 -5.40 17.66 -3.94
C GLN A 178 -6.69 16.87 -4.20
N TRP A 179 -6.93 15.81 -3.44
CA TRP A 179 -8.13 14.97 -3.56
C TRP A 179 -9.37 15.67 -3.00
N GLY A 180 -9.21 16.40 -1.90
CA GLY A 180 -10.25 17.18 -1.23
C GLY A 180 -10.08 17.16 0.29
N ASP A 181 -10.88 17.97 0.97
CA ASP A 181 -10.91 18.03 2.44
C ASP A 181 -11.85 16.98 3.01
N VAL A 182 -11.38 16.31 4.07
CA VAL A 182 -12.18 15.30 4.79
C VAL A 182 -13.26 16.00 5.62
N PRO A 183 -14.56 15.70 5.42
CA PRO A 183 -15.63 16.27 6.23
C PRO A 183 -15.57 15.74 7.68
N PRO A 184 -16.31 16.34 8.63
CA PRO A 184 -16.47 15.77 9.96
C PRO A 184 -16.99 14.33 9.90
N LEU A 185 -16.31 13.40 10.59
CA LEU A 185 -16.64 11.98 10.63
C LEU A 185 -17.17 11.57 12.02
N PRO A 186 -18.00 10.52 12.11
CA PRO A 186 -18.53 10.03 13.38
C PRO A 186 -17.43 9.47 14.29
N ALA A 187 -17.59 9.60 15.61
CA ALA A 187 -16.73 8.88 16.55
C ALA A 187 -16.91 7.35 16.39
N PRO A 188 -15.86 6.53 16.60
CA PRO A 188 -14.54 6.86 17.13
C PRO A 188 -13.48 7.21 16.07
N VAL A 189 -13.88 7.55 14.84
CA VAL A 189 -12.97 7.78 13.72
C VAL A 189 -11.98 8.89 14.05
N ARG A 190 -10.69 8.62 13.79
CA ARG A 190 -9.64 9.63 13.90
C ARG A 190 -9.29 10.18 12.53
N VAL A 191 -9.13 11.49 12.48
CA VAL A 191 -8.70 12.22 11.28
C VAL A 191 -7.41 12.93 11.64
N GLU A 192 -6.34 12.61 10.92
CA GLU A 192 -4.99 13.07 11.24
C GLU A 192 -4.36 13.72 9.99
N PRO A 193 -3.76 14.92 10.12
CA PRO A 193 -3.00 15.50 9.01
C PRO A 193 -1.72 14.67 8.77
N VAL A 194 -1.36 14.50 7.50
CA VAL A 194 -0.12 13.87 7.07
C VAL A 194 0.77 14.93 6.45
N ASP A 195 1.58 15.56 7.30
CA ASP A 195 2.49 16.65 6.92
C ASP A 195 1.72 17.71 6.10
N ASP A 196 2.25 18.14 4.95
CA ASP A 196 1.57 19.01 3.97
C ASP A 196 0.97 18.23 2.77
N LEU A 197 0.93 16.89 2.88
CA LEU A 197 0.58 15.96 1.80
C LEU A 197 -0.93 15.69 1.72
N GLY A 198 -1.61 15.55 2.87
CA GLY A 198 -3.03 15.22 2.91
C GLY A 198 -3.53 14.82 4.29
N THR A 199 -4.56 13.98 4.31
CA THR A 199 -5.28 13.58 5.52
C THR A 199 -5.45 12.07 5.59
N LEU A 200 -5.19 11.50 6.77
CA LEU A 200 -5.40 10.09 7.07
C LEU A 200 -6.66 9.94 7.93
N VAL A 201 -7.57 9.07 7.50
CA VAL A 201 -8.75 8.63 8.23
C VAL A 201 -8.48 7.25 8.81
N ILE A 202 -8.71 7.04 10.10
CA ILE A 202 -8.52 5.78 10.82
C ILE A 202 -9.86 5.41 11.46
N LEU A 203 -10.47 4.30 11.05
CA LEU A 203 -11.78 3.89 11.55
C LEU A 203 -11.73 3.50 13.03
N THR A 204 -10.77 2.65 13.40
CA THR A 204 -10.64 2.05 14.74
C THR A 204 -9.19 1.88 15.14
N GLU A 205 -8.88 1.94 16.44
CA GLU A 205 -7.55 1.59 16.96
C GLU A 205 -7.31 0.08 17.05
N GLU A 206 -8.37 -0.70 17.26
CA GLU A 206 -8.28 -2.14 17.20
C GLU A 206 -8.26 -2.65 15.76
N ARG A 207 -7.74 -3.86 15.57
CA ARG A 207 -7.66 -4.50 14.26
C ARG A 207 -9.04 -4.62 13.65
N PHE A 208 -9.26 -3.89 12.57
CA PHE A 208 -10.49 -3.98 11.77
C PHE A 208 -10.69 -5.42 11.28
N THR A 209 -11.91 -5.93 11.35
CA THR A 209 -12.27 -7.27 10.89
C THR A 209 -13.67 -7.25 10.30
N VAL A 210 -13.87 -7.94 9.18
CA VAL A 210 -15.20 -8.07 8.56
C VAL A 210 -16.18 -8.84 9.45
N THR A 211 -15.69 -9.68 10.36
CA THR A 211 -16.51 -10.47 11.28
C THR A 211 -17.05 -9.67 12.47
N ASN A 212 -16.53 -8.46 12.73
CA ASN A 212 -17.05 -7.58 13.77
C ASN A 212 -18.12 -6.66 13.16
N PRO A 213 -19.41 -6.82 13.52
CA PRO A 213 -20.48 -6.02 12.93
C PRO A 213 -20.33 -4.52 13.20
N GLU A 214 -19.74 -4.12 14.32
CA GLU A 214 -19.50 -2.69 14.61
C GLU A 214 -18.46 -2.08 13.67
N HIS A 215 -17.42 -2.85 13.31
CA HIS A 215 -16.43 -2.42 12.32
C HIS A 215 -17.08 -2.18 10.96
N VAL A 216 -17.89 -3.13 10.49
CA VAL A 216 -18.57 -3.04 9.19
C VAL A 216 -19.58 -1.89 9.19
N ARG A 217 -20.36 -1.71 10.26
CA ARG A 217 -21.31 -0.60 10.41
C ARG A 217 -20.59 0.75 10.36
N LEU A 218 -19.52 0.93 11.13
CA LEU A 218 -18.74 2.17 11.14
C LEU A 218 -18.12 2.46 9.77
N ALA A 219 -17.54 1.45 9.11
CA ALA A 219 -16.99 1.61 7.78
C ALA A 219 -18.05 2.01 6.75
N THR A 220 -19.26 1.47 6.87
CA THR A 220 -20.40 1.82 5.99
C THR A 220 -20.85 3.26 6.22
N GLU A 221 -20.97 3.69 7.47
CA GLU A 221 -21.35 5.06 7.82
C GLU A 221 -20.31 6.07 7.32
N VAL A 222 -19.02 5.79 7.51
CA VAL A 222 -17.92 6.63 7.01
C VAL A 222 -17.87 6.64 5.49
N HIS A 223 -18.09 5.50 4.84
CA HIS A 223 -18.17 5.40 3.38
C HIS A 223 -19.23 6.37 2.84
N GLN A 224 -20.45 6.33 3.37
CA GLN A 224 -21.54 7.21 2.94
C GLN A 224 -21.21 8.70 3.09
N VAL A 225 -20.57 9.09 4.20
CA VAL A 225 -20.17 10.49 4.43
C VAL A 225 -19.09 10.94 3.44
N LEU A 226 -18.09 10.10 3.18
CA LEU A 226 -16.99 10.42 2.25
C LEU A 226 -17.45 10.40 0.79
N ASP A 227 -18.34 9.48 0.43
CA ASP A 227 -18.97 9.40 -0.89
C ASP A 227 -19.83 10.64 -1.17
N ALA A 228 -20.68 11.02 -0.20
CA ALA A 228 -21.49 12.25 -0.31
C ALA A 228 -20.65 13.53 -0.42
N ALA A 229 -19.43 13.52 0.13
CA ALA A 229 -18.45 14.61 -0.01
C ALA A 229 -17.66 14.55 -1.33
N GLY A 230 -17.85 13.52 -2.17
CA GLY A 230 -17.17 13.34 -3.45
C GLY A 230 -15.71 12.90 -3.33
N LEU A 231 -15.30 12.37 -2.17
CA LEU A 231 -13.95 11.87 -1.93
C LEU A 231 -13.77 10.42 -2.40
N LEU A 232 -14.86 9.66 -2.56
CA LEU A 232 -14.81 8.29 -3.08
C LEU A 232 -15.11 8.30 -4.57
N ARG A 233 -14.08 8.07 -5.39
CA ARG A 233 -14.15 8.12 -6.85
C ARG A 233 -13.01 7.34 -7.48
N ASP A 234 -13.24 6.83 -8.68
CA ASP A 234 -12.23 6.11 -9.45
C ASP A 234 -11.00 6.98 -9.77
N LEU A 235 -9.85 6.31 -9.82
CA LEU A 235 -8.53 6.87 -10.14
C LEU A 235 -8.13 6.70 -11.61
#